data_AF-A0A934TEM9-F1
#
_entry.id   AF-A0A934TEM9-F1
#
_cell.length_a   1.000
_cell.length_b   1.000
_cell.length_c   1.000
_cell.angle_alpha   90.00
_cell.angle_beta   90.00
_cell.angle_gamma   90.00
#
_symmetry.space_group_name_H-M   'P 1'
#
loop_
_entity.id
_entity.type
_entity.pdbx_description
1 polymer ?
#
loop_
_entity_poly.entity_id
_entity_poly.type
_entity_poly.pdbx_seq_one_letter_code
_entity_poly.pdbx_strand_id
1 'polypeptide(L)' 'MNTTLYRPVGLKELQLIIDLDFKAFPPRLEWQPIFYPVLNQEYAEQIAEKWNTKDEFSGYCGIVTK' A
#
# COMPACT_ATOMS: atom_id res chain seq x y z
N MET A 1 -20.75 -8.89 10.21
CA MET A 1 -20.19 -7.52 10.15
C MET A 1 -18.89 -7.63 9.36
N ASN A 2 -18.71 -6.82 8.33
CA ASN A 2 -17.47 -6.81 7.55
C ASN A 2 -16.62 -5.63 8.02
N THR A 3 -15.33 -5.88 8.25
CA THR A 3 -14.38 -4.85 8.64
C THR A 3 -13.48 -4.56 7.46
N THR A 4 -13.44 -3.30 7.02
CA THR A 4 -12.55 -2.85 5.94
C THR A 4 -11.12 -2.72 6.46
N LEU A 5 -10.16 -3.17 5.68
CA LEU A 5 -8.74 -3.04 5.95
C LEU A 5 -8.11 -2.11 4.92
N TYR A 6 -7.26 -1.20 5.36
CA TYR A 6 -6.59 -0.22 4.50
C TYR A 6 -5.12 -0.59 4.36
N ARG A 7 -4.61 -0.63 3.13
CA ARG A 7 -3.19 -0.90 2.85
C ARG A 7 -2.55 0.29 2.15
N PRO A 8 -1.55 0.94 2.77
CA PRO A 8 -0.73 1.95 2.10
C PRO A 8 0.23 1.26 1.12
N VAL A 9 0.31 1.78 -0.09
CA VAL A 9 1.14 1.26 -1.18
C VAL A 9 1.84 2.40 -1.92
N GLY A 10 2.96 2.09 -2.58
CA GLY A 10 3.63 3.01 -3.50
C GLY A 10 3.12 2.87 -4.94
N LEU A 11 3.59 3.75 -5.84
CA LEU A 11 3.19 3.76 -7.25
C LEU A 11 3.50 2.43 -7.97
N LYS A 12 4.68 1.84 -7.72
CA LYS A 12 5.06 0.57 -8.35
C LYS A 12 4.16 -0.58 -7.92
N GLU A 13 3.80 -0.63 -6.64
CA GLU A 13 2.91 -1.66 -6.11
C GLU A 13 1.47 -1.45 -6.60
N LEU A 14 1.01 -0.21 -6.73
CA LEU A 14 -0.28 0.10 -7.36
C LEU A 14 -0.34 -0.39 -8.81
N GLN A 15 0.73 -0.24 -9.60
CA GLN A 15 0.76 -0.74 -10.98
C GLN A 15 0.59 -2.26 -11.03
N LEU A 16 1.24 -3.00 -10.12
CA LEU A 16 1.07 -4.46 -10.03
C LEU A 16 -0.35 -4.86 -9.64
N ILE A 17 -1.02 -4.08 -8.78
CA ILE A 17 -2.44 -4.29 -8.42
C ILE A 17 -3.34 -4.05 -9.63
N ILE A 18 -3.04 -3.01 -10.44
CA ILE A 18 -3.76 -2.71 -11.69
C ILE A 18 -3.61 -3.87 -12.68
N ASP A 19 -2.41 -4.41 -12.83
CA ASP A 19 -2.14 -5.55 -13.72
C ASP A 19 -2.88 -6.83 -13.27
N LEU A 20 -3.26 -6.90 -11.99
CA LEU A 20 -4.10 -7.95 -11.40
C LEU A 20 -5.60 -7.61 -11.43
N ASP A 21 -6.03 -6.61 -12.20
CA ASP A 21 -7.42 -6.17 -12.33
C ASP A 21 -8.06 -5.83 -10.98
N PHE A 22 -7.25 -5.30 -10.04
CA PHE A 22 -7.65 -4.97 -8.66
C PHE A 22 -8.23 -6.14 -7.85
N LYS A 23 -7.97 -7.39 -8.26
CA LYS A 23 -8.50 -8.59 -7.60
C LYS A 23 -7.55 -9.19 -6.57
N ALA A 24 -6.28 -8.77 -6.57
CA ALA A 24 -5.27 -9.30 -5.67
C ALA A 24 -4.16 -8.28 -5.41
N PHE A 25 -3.46 -8.49 -4.30
CA PHE A 25 -2.20 -7.81 -4.02
C PHE A 25 -1.02 -8.67 -4.52
N PRO A 26 0.03 -8.06 -5.09
CA PRO A 26 1.21 -8.80 -5.51
C PRO A 26 1.90 -9.46 -4.30
N PRO A 27 2.65 -10.55 -4.53
CA PRO A 27 3.52 -11.13 -3.51
C PRO A 27 4.52 -10.10 -2.98
N ARG A 28 4.78 -10.17 -1.67
CA ARG A 28 5.80 -9.33 -1.02
C ARG A 28 7.19 -9.68 -1.54
N LEU A 29 8.03 -8.67 -1.78
CA LEU A 29 9.44 -8.88 -2.07
C LEU A 29 10.20 -9.21 -0.79
N GLU A 30 11.23 -10.05 -0.86
CA GLU A 30 11.93 -10.56 0.34
C GLU A 30 12.46 -9.46 1.26
N TRP A 31 12.95 -8.37 0.66
CA TRP A 31 13.54 -7.22 1.35
C TRP A 31 12.51 -6.20 1.87
N GLN A 32 11.24 -6.26 1.42
CA GLN A 32 10.23 -5.30 1.85
C GLN A 32 9.91 -5.46 3.33
N PRO A 33 9.82 -4.36 4.11
CA PRO A 33 9.34 -4.40 5.49
C PRO A 33 7.96 -5.04 5.59
N ILE A 34 7.68 -5.74 6.69
CA ILE A 34 6.36 -6.32 6.93
C ILE A 34 5.40 -5.20 7.31
N PHE A 35 4.44 -4.92 6.43
CA PHE A 35 3.37 -3.96 6.69
C PHE A 35 2.01 -4.66 6.66
N TYR A 36 1.27 -4.58 7.76
CA TYR A 36 -0.08 -5.12 7.83
C TYR A 36 -1.09 -4.08 7.38
N PRO A 37 -2.16 -4.47 6.68
CA PRO A 37 -3.33 -3.62 6.50
C PRO A 37 -3.87 -3.17 7.86
N VAL A 38 -4.25 -1.90 7.95
CA VAL A 38 -4.70 -1.25 9.18
C VAL A 38 -6.20 -1.01 9.14
N LEU A 39 -6.83 -0.88 10.31
CA LEU A 39 -8.28 -0.68 10.43
C LEU A 39 -8.72 0.78 10.25
N ASN A 40 -7.77 1.73 10.30
CA ASN A 40 -8.03 3.16 10.29
C ASN A 40 -7.47 3.79 9.01
N GLN A 41 -8.33 4.43 8.22
CA GLN A 41 -7.96 5.05 6.96
C GLN A 41 -6.99 6.22 7.14
N GLU A 42 -7.26 7.14 8.07
CA GLU A 42 -6.38 8.29 8.35
C GLU A 42 -4.98 7.83 8.78
N TYR A 43 -4.91 6.73 9.51
CA TYR A 43 -3.62 6.15 9.88
C TYR A 43 -2.89 5.56 8.66
N ALA A 44 -3.59 4.87 7.76
CA ALA A 44 -3.02 4.39 6.50
C ALA A 44 -2.50 5.56 5.63
N GLU A 45 -3.24 6.66 5.56
CA GLU A 45 -2.85 7.88 4.84
C GLU A 45 -1.57 8.50 5.43
N GLN A 46 -1.47 8.59 6.76
CA GLN A 46 -0.26 9.06 7.42
C GLN A 46 0.96 8.19 7.12
N ILE A 47 0.78 6.88 7.02
CA ILE A 47 1.86 5.96 6.63
C ILE A 47 2.26 6.21 5.18
N ALA A 48 1.28 6.25 4.27
CA ALA A 48 1.51 6.51 2.86
C ALA A 48 2.26 7.83 2.63
N GLU A 49 1.84 8.88 3.33
CA GLU A 49 2.50 10.18 3.29
C GLU A 49 3.91 10.13 3.87
N LYS A 50 4.10 9.62 5.10
CA LYS A 50 5.39 9.74 5.80
C LYS A 50 6.47 8.79 5.25
N TRP A 51 6.08 7.65 4.70
CA TRP A 51 6.98 6.58 4.28
C TRP A 51 7.08 6.49 2.76
N ASN A 52 5.97 6.28 2.05
CA ASN A 52 6.01 6.05 0.61
C ASN A 52 6.44 7.28 -0.21
N THR A 53 6.19 8.51 0.28
CA THR A 53 6.66 9.73 -0.43
C THR A 53 8.17 9.96 -0.34
N LYS A 54 8.85 9.31 0.62
CA LYS A 54 10.29 9.45 0.85
C LYS A 54 11.10 8.27 0.32
N ASP A 55 10.41 7.27 -0.23
CA ASP A 55 11.00 6.02 -0.71
C ASP A 55 11.02 6.01 -2.24
N GLU A 56 12.21 5.81 -2.81
CA GLU A 56 12.41 5.72 -4.26
C GLU A 56 11.68 4.50 -4.83
N PHE A 57 11.63 3.40 -4.08
CA PHE A 57 10.95 2.20 -4.55
C PHE A 57 9.43 2.41 -4.70
N SER A 58 8.86 3.25 -3.85
CA SER A 58 7.47 3.68 -3.90
C SER A 58 7.18 4.70 -5.00
N GLY A 59 8.20 5.18 -5.73
CA GLY A 59 8.05 6.22 -6.74
C GLY A 59 7.70 7.58 -6.15
N TYR A 60 8.09 7.82 -4.88
CA TYR A 60 7.81 9.05 -4.12
C TYR A 60 6.31 9.39 -4.04
N CYS A 61 5.44 8.39 -4.16
CA CYS A 61 4.00 8.54 -4.12
C CYS A 61 3.40 7.56 -3.12
N GLY A 62 2.49 8.03 -2.27
CA GLY A 62 1.73 7.21 -1.34
C GLY A 62 0.27 7.12 -1.76
N ILE A 63 -0.26 5.90 -1.84
CA ILE A 63 -1.65 5.61 -2.18
C ILE A 63 -2.23 4.70 -1.08
N VAL A 64 -3.50 4.89 -0.72
CA VAL A 64 -4.21 3.99 0.20
C VAL A 64 -5.24 3.18 -0.58
N THR A 65 -5.14 1.85 -0.46
CA THR A 65 -6.10 0.87 -1.01
C THR A 65 -6.96 0.27 0.12
N LYS A 66 -8.11 -0.33 -0.21
CA LYS A 66 -9.05 -0.93 0.74
C LYS A 66 -9.73 -2.17 0.20
#